data_AF-A0A8T5P3Q4-F1
#
_entry.id   AF-A0A8T5P3Q4-F1
#
_cell.length_a   1.000
_cell.length_b   1.000
_cell.length_c   1.000
_cell.angle_alpha   90.00
_cell.angle_beta   90.00
_cell.angle_gamma   90.00
#
_symmetry.space_group_name_H-M   'P 1'
#
loop_
_entity.id
_entity.type
_entity.pdbx_description
1 polymer ?
#
loop_
_entity_poly.entity_id
_entity_poly.type
_entity_poly.pdbx_seq_one_letter_code
_entity_poly.pdbx_strand_id
1 'polypeptide(L)'
;MPSELADKVIHLLMPSVGNAVAKSIVTEACKNINVDIETLDNSKIAAFSEQLEKGLVPRVGPGIAKKTRDKVMEFGGKKTLTAKPPEPETKFDEGIDKEINTFLEKNILPTEKDVLDYAKYLTMKYGGDARTVEKNLIEQVKLHVKDSISRKKIKEEIRIFLDNFPQANKNDIDDFIKYTHLLKLSFVEDELKAQIENERLVRKFGG
;
A
#
# COMPACT_ATOMS: atom_id res chain seq x y z
N MET A 1 -23.92 -22.41 7.94
CA MET A 1 -23.18 -21.24 7.39
C MET A 1 -22.72 -20.39 8.57
N PRO A 2 -21.51 -19.80 8.56
CA PRO A 2 -21.06 -18.93 9.64
C PRO A 2 -22.03 -17.76 9.88
N SER A 3 -22.07 -17.24 11.10
CA SER A 3 -22.83 -16.02 11.40
C SER A 3 -22.21 -14.82 10.67
N GLU A 4 -22.98 -13.75 10.47
CA GLU A 4 -22.49 -12.53 9.82
C GLU A 4 -21.23 -11.96 10.52
N LEU A 5 -21.18 -12.06 11.86
CA LEU A 5 -20.03 -11.65 12.64
C LEU A 5 -18.83 -12.58 12.40
N ALA A 6 -19.04 -13.90 12.40
CA ALA A 6 -17.99 -14.86 12.13
C ALA A 6 -17.40 -14.71 10.72
N ASP A 7 -18.25 -14.51 9.71
CA ASP A 7 -17.81 -14.29 8.32
C ASP A 7 -16.98 -13.00 8.18
N LYS A 8 -17.39 -11.89 8.82
CA LYS A 8 -16.59 -10.65 8.85
C LYS A 8 -15.20 -10.87 9.43
N VAL A 9 -15.10 -11.65 10.51
CA VAL A 9 -13.82 -11.96 11.15
C VAL A 9 -12.97 -12.89 10.27
N ILE A 10 -13.57 -13.88 9.60
CA ILE A 10 -12.86 -14.73 8.63
C ILE A 10 -12.26 -13.87 7.52
N HIS A 11 -13.05 -12.98 6.92
CA HIS A 11 -12.59 -12.09 5.85
C HIS A 11 -11.47 -11.15 6.30
N LEU A 12 -11.53 -10.66 7.54
CA LEU A 12 -10.46 -9.84 8.12
C LEU A 12 -9.13 -10.61 8.23
N LEU A 13 -9.19 -11.90 8.53
CA LEU A 13 -8.02 -12.76 8.75
C LEU A 13 -7.44 -13.35 7.46
N MET A 14 -8.27 -13.54 6.43
CA MET A 14 -7.89 -14.17 5.16
C MET A 14 -6.57 -13.65 4.56
N PRO A 15 -6.28 -12.34 4.50
CA PRO A 15 -5.04 -11.82 3.92
C PRO A 15 -3.78 -12.21 4.70
N SER A 16 -3.90 -12.42 6.02
CA SER A 16 -2.77 -12.65 6.91
C SER A 16 -2.43 -14.13 7.08
N VAL A 17 -3.45 -15.00 7.05
CA VAL A 17 -3.27 -16.43 7.37
C VAL A 17 -3.85 -17.38 6.32
N GLY A 18 -4.59 -16.88 5.33
CA GLY A 18 -5.29 -17.69 4.34
C GLY A 18 -6.66 -18.21 4.82
N ASN A 19 -7.56 -18.52 3.88
CA ASN A 19 -8.97 -18.84 4.15
C ASN A 19 -9.19 -20.06 5.06
N ALA A 20 -8.52 -21.19 4.76
CA ALA A 20 -8.66 -22.41 5.55
C ALA A 20 -8.21 -22.21 7.00
N VAL A 21 -7.12 -21.47 7.18
CA VAL A 21 -6.52 -21.17 8.48
C VAL A 21 -7.39 -20.17 9.25
N ALA A 22 -7.89 -19.12 8.60
CA ALA A 22 -8.81 -18.15 9.18
C ALA A 22 -10.08 -18.81 9.73
N LYS A 23 -10.71 -19.70 8.93
CA LYS A 23 -11.88 -20.47 9.37
C LYS A 23 -11.57 -21.32 10.59
N SER A 24 -10.45 -22.04 10.57
CA SER A 24 -10.03 -22.86 11.72
C SER A 24 -9.86 -22.05 13.00
N ILE A 25 -9.22 -20.87 12.93
CA ILE A 25 -8.98 -20.00 14.09
C ILE A 25 -10.32 -19.48 14.64
N VAL A 26 -11.21 -19.02 13.76
CA VAL A 26 -12.52 -18.49 14.17
C VAL A 26 -13.38 -19.59 14.79
N THR A 27 -13.39 -20.79 14.19
CA THR A 27 -14.11 -21.95 14.75
C THR A 27 -13.56 -22.33 16.13
N GLU A 28 -12.24 -22.35 16.30
CA GLU A 28 -11.61 -22.68 17.58
C GLU A 28 -11.92 -21.62 18.65
N ALA A 29 -11.86 -20.33 18.31
CA ALA A 29 -12.22 -19.24 19.21
C ALA A 29 -13.70 -19.30 19.63
N CYS A 30 -14.62 -19.64 18.72
CA CYS A 30 -16.03 -19.88 19.05
C CYS A 30 -16.22 -21.07 19.99
N LYS A 31 -15.54 -22.19 19.74
CA LYS A 31 -15.58 -23.37 20.63
C LYS A 31 -15.10 -23.05 22.04
N ASN A 32 -14.05 -22.25 22.17
CA ASN A 32 -13.49 -21.86 23.47
C ASN A 32 -14.42 -20.98 24.32
N ILE A 33 -15.49 -20.43 23.73
CA ILE A 33 -16.54 -19.68 24.45
C ILE A 33 -17.89 -20.43 24.46
N ASN A 34 -17.91 -21.72 24.10
CA ASN A 34 -19.11 -22.55 23.99
C ASN A 34 -20.17 -21.96 23.04
N VAL A 35 -19.71 -21.49 21.87
CA VAL A 35 -20.56 -20.91 20.82
C VAL A 35 -20.28 -21.61 19.50
N ASP A 36 -21.33 -21.82 18.71
CA ASP A 36 -21.16 -22.26 17.34
C ASP A 36 -20.80 -21.06 16.45
N ILE A 37 -19.95 -21.28 15.45
CA ILE A 37 -19.62 -20.28 14.44
C ILE A 37 -20.87 -19.72 13.75
N GLU A 38 -21.96 -20.48 13.69
CA GLU A 38 -23.23 -20.04 13.09
C GLU A 38 -24.07 -19.13 14.02
N THR A 39 -23.78 -19.11 15.32
CA THR A 39 -24.58 -18.42 16.36
C THR A 39 -23.82 -17.31 17.09
N LEU A 40 -22.62 -16.97 16.62
CA LEU A 40 -21.82 -15.91 17.21
C LEU A 40 -22.49 -14.54 17.01
N ASP A 41 -22.75 -13.84 18.11
CA ASP A 41 -23.40 -12.53 18.16
C ASP A 41 -22.56 -11.49 18.92
N ASN A 42 -23.02 -10.23 18.89
CA ASN A 42 -22.34 -9.11 19.53
C ASN A 42 -22.26 -9.21 21.06
N SER A 43 -23.14 -9.99 21.70
CA SER A 43 -23.12 -10.13 23.16
C SER A 43 -21.89 -10.88 23.66
N LYS A 44 -21.30 -11.71 22.80
CA LYS A 44 -20.14 -12.57 23.12
C LYS A 44 -18.83 -12.09 22.50
N ILE A 45 -18.84 -10.92 21.87
CA ILE A 45 -17.72 -10.41 21.09
C ILE A 45 -16.45 -10.18 21.93
N ALA A 46 -16.62 -9.74 23.18
CA ALA A 46 -15.51 -9.53 24.10
C ALA A 46 -14.76 -10.84 24.39
N ALA A 47 -15.50 -11.86 24.84
CA ALA A 47 -14.94 -13.18 25.12
C ALA A 47 -14.37 -13.85 23.86
N PHE A 48 -15.07 -13.72 22.73
CA PHE A 48 -14.60 -14.22 21.44
C PHE A 48 -13.28 -13.57 21.02
N SER A 49 -13.19 -12.24 21.08
CA SER A 49 -12.01 -11.48 20.65
C SER A 49 -10.76 -11.82 21.46
N GLU A 50 -10.91 -12.13 22.75
CA GLU A 50 -9.82 -12.55 23.61
C GLU A 50 -9.30 -13.95 23.23
N GLN A 51 -10.21 -14.89 22.94
CA GLN A 51 -9.84 -16.23 22.47
C GLN A 51 -9.21 -16.18 21.07
N LEU A 52 -9.72 -15.29 20.22
CA LEU A 52 -9.17 -15.05 18.89
C LEU A 52 -7.73 -14.50 18.96
N GLU A 53 -7.47 -13.54 19.85
CA GLU A 53 -6.13 -13.01 20.09
C GLU A 53 -5.16 -14.14 20.50
N LYS A 54 -5.55 -14.97 21.47
CA LYS A 54 -4.76 -16.11 21.94
C LYS A 54 -4.40 -17.08 20.82
N GLY A 55 -5.36 -17.39 19.94
CA GLY A 55 -5.12 -18.26 18.78
C GLY A 55 -4.25 -17.63 17.68
N LEU A 56 -4.23 -16.31 17.58
CA LEU A 56 -3.47 -15.55 16.58
C LEU A 56 -2.02 -15.29 16.99
N VAL A 57 -1.75 -15.06 18.28
CA VAL A 57 -0.39 -14.79 18.80
C VAL A 57 0.67 -15.79 18.26
N PRO A 58 0.46 -17.13 18.30
CA PRO A 58 1.46 -18.08 17.81
C PRO A 58 1.62 -18.09 16.28
N ARG A 59 0.73 -17.44 15.51
CA ARG A 59 0.72 -17.48 14.05
C ARG A 59 1.19 -16.18 13.41
N VAL A 60 0.80 -15.04 13.98
CA VAL A 60 1.06 -13.70 13.41
C VAL A 60 1.79 -12.76 14.38
N GLY A 61 2.11 -13.24 15.59
CA GLY A 61 2.76 -12.46 16.63
C GLY A 61 1.81 -11.51 17.40
N PRO A 62 2.25 -11.00 18.56
CA PRO A 62 1.38 -10.27 19.50
C PRO A 62 0.87 -8.93 18.96
N GLY A 63 1.65 -8.21 18.16
CA GLY A 63 1.22 -6.92 17.61
C GLY A 63 0.04 -7.04 16.65
N ILE A 64 0.11 -8.00 15.71
CA ILE A 64 -0.96 -8.25 14.73
C ILE A 64 -2.19 -8.86 15.42
N ALA A 65 -1.98 -9.79 16.37
CA ALA A 65 -3.06 -10.39 17.14
C ALA A 65 -3.87 -9.33 17.92
N LYS A 66 -3.18 -8.40 18.59
CA LYS A 66 -3.83 -7.30 19.34
C LYS A 66 -4.60 -6.36 18.43
N LYS A 67 -4.00 -5.92 17.31
CA LYS A 67 -4.67 -5.06 16.32
C LYS A 67 -5.91 -5.73 15.71
N THR A 68 -5.86 -7.05 15.51
CA THR A 68 -7.00 -7.82 15.03
C THR A 68 -8.11 -7.86 16.07
N ARG A 69 -7.78 -8.11 17.34
CA ARG A 69 -8.76 -8.06 18.43
C ARG A 69 -9.48 -6.72 18.50
N ASP A 70 -8.74 -5.61 18.42
CA ASP A 70 -9.32 -4.27 18.49
C ASP A 70 -10.35 -4.05 17.36
N LYS A 71 -10.02 -4.46 16.13
CA LYS A 71 -10.96 -4.42 14.99
C LYS A 71 -12.17 -5.32 15.16
N VAL A 72 -12.01 -6.50 15.75
CA VAL A 72 -13.13 -7.39 16.02
C VAL A 72 -14.07 -6.77 17.05
N MET A 73 -13.55 -6.10 18.07
CA MET A 73 -14.37 -5.39 19.06
C MET A 73 -15.18 -4.25 18.45
N GLU A 74 -14.69 -3.59 17.39
CA GLU A 74 -15.42 -2.56 16.66
C GLU A 74 -16.68 -3.10 15.95
N PHE A 75 -16.73 -4.40 15.61
CA PHE A 75 -17.93 -4.99 14.99
C PHE A 75 -19.15 -5.04 15.93
N GLY A 76 -18.91 -5.03 17.25
CA GLY A 76 -19.97 -5.13 18.27
C GLY A 76 -20.55 -3.80 18.74
N GLY A 77 -19.88 -2.68 18.44
CA GLY A 77 -20.27 -1.35 18.88
C GLY A 77 -21.19 -0.64 17.89
N LYS A 78 -22.50 -0.55 18.18
CA LYS A 78 -23.37 0.43 17.51
C LYS A 78 -23.18 1.82 18.15
N LYS A 79 -22.47 2.74 17.47
CA LYS A 79 -22.91 4.16 17.36
C LYS A 79 -22.19 4.96 16.27
N THR A 80 -23.05 5.60 15.47
CA THR A 80 -22.88 6.79 14.61
C THR A 80 -21.92 6.73 13.43
N LEU A 81 -22.54 6.57 12.25
CA LEU A 81 -22.14 7.22 11.00
C LEU A 81 -21.67 8.65 11.26
N THR A 82 -20.36 8.86 11.20
CA THR A 82 -19.84 9.91 10.32
C THR A 82 -19.14 9.17 9.20
N ALA A 83 -19.64 9.37 7.98
CA ALA A 83 -18.91 8.93 6.80
C ALA A 83 -17.55 9.65 6.81
N LYS A 84 -16.49 8.91 7.13
CA LYS A 84 -15.15 9.21 6.69
C LYS A 84 -14.77 8.08 5.71
N PRO A 85 -14.33 8.40 4.48
CA PRO A 85 -13.91 7.41 3.49
C PRO A 85 -12.81 6.51 4.08
N PRO A 86 -12.54 5.31 3.50
CA PRO A 86 -11.72 4.27 4.11
C PRO A 86 -10.44 4.87 4.67
N GLU A 87 -10.26 4.82 6.00
CA GLU A 87 -9.01 5.31 6.56
C GLU A 87 -7.89 4.38 6.08
N PRO A 88 -6.88 4.95 5.39
CA PRO A 88 -5.75 4.21 4.89
C PRO A 88 -4.98 3.65 6.07
N GLU A 89 -4.32 2.53 5.81
CA GLU A 89 -3.24 1.97 6.59
C GLU A 89 -2.52 3.04 7.43
N THR A 90 -2.67 2.97 8.75
CA THR A 90 -1.87 3.70 9.76
C THR A 90 -1.31 5.02 9.24
N LYS A 91 -2.09 6.10 9.33
CA LYS A 91 -1.51 7.45 9.32
C LYS A 91 -0.51 7.54 10.47
N PHE A 92 0.76 7.32 10.17
CA PHE A 92 1.83 7.99 10.88
C PHE A 92 1.61 9.50 10.69
N ASP A 93 2.09 10.31 11.64
CA ASP A 93 2.03 11.76 11.58
C ASP A 93 2.36 12.21 10.15
N GLU A 94 1.53 13.08 9.56
CA GLU A 94 1.79 13.68 8.24
C GLU A 94 3.19 14.31 8.12
N GLY A 95 3.86 14.54 9.26
CA GLY A 95 5.26 14.93 9.35
C GLY A 95 6.28 13.87 8.89
N ILE A 96 6.06 12.58 9.14
CA ILE A 96 6.99 11.52 8.72
C ILE A 96 6.94 11.34 7.20
N ASP A 97 5.75 11.27 6.60
CA ASP A 97 5.61 11.13 5.15
C ASP A 97 6.22 12.33 4.40
N LYS A 98 6.05 13.55 4.93
CA LYS A 98 6.70 14.75 4.38
C LYS A 98 8.22 14.69 4.45
N GLU A 99 8.78 14.22 5.55
CA GLU A 99 10.24 14.04 5.70
C GLU A 99 10.77 12.97 4.73
N ILE A 100 10.08 11.83 4.61
CA ILE A 100 10.43 10.78 3.65
C ILE A 100 10.43 11.33 2.22
N ASN A 101 9.38 12.06 1.83
CA ASN A 101 9.32 12.68 0.49
C ASN A 101 10.45 13.70 0.29
N THR A 102 10.76 14.51 1.30
CA THR A 102 11.87 15.47 1.25
C THR A 102 13.22 14.77 1.07
N PHE A 103 13.43 13.62 1.71
CA PHE A 103 14.62 12.81 1.54
C PHE A 103 14.74 12.24 0.12
N LEU A 104 13.63 11.75 -0.44
CA LEU A 104 13.59 11.17 -1.79
C LEU A 104 13.75 12.24 -2.89
N GLU A 105 13.27 13.46 -2.67
CA GLU A 105 13.51 14.58 -3.59
C GLU A 105 14.98 14.99 -3.63
N LYS A 106 15.68 14.94 -2.49
CA LYS A 106 17.11 15.29 -2.40
C LYS A 106 18.02 14.16 -2.89
N ASN A 107 17.58 12.91 -2.81
CA ASN A 107 18.38 11.74 -3.16
C ASN A 107 17.72 10.97 -4.30
N ILE A 108 18.16 11.23 -5.53
CA ILE A 108 17.61 10.63 -6.76
C ILE A 108 17.77 9.09 -6.77
N LEU A 109 18.81 8.57 -6.11
CA LEU A 109 19.12 7.15 -5.96
C LEU A 109 19.81 6.92 -4.60
N PRO A 110 19.05 6.88 -3.49
CA PRO A 110 19.64 6.67 -2.17
C PRO A 110 20.20 5.25 -2.05
N THR A 111 21.36 5.12 -1.40
CA THR A 111 21.97 3.82 -1.11
C THR A 111 21.28 3.15 0.09
N GLU A 112 21.50 1.86 0.26
CA GLU A 112 20.99 1.11 1.42
C GLU A 112 21.45 1.73 2.75
N LYS A 113 22.69 2.26 2.79
CA LYS A 113 23.21 2.99 3.94
C LYS A 113 22.45 4.29 4.19
N ASP A 114 22.17 5.07 3.14
CA ASP A 114 21.41 6.31 3.27
C ASP A 114 20.00 6.06 3.82
N VAL A 115 19.34 5.01 3.34
CA VAL A 115 18.03 4.58 3.81
C VAL A 115 18.07 4.15 5.28
N LEU A 116 19.07 3.35 5.67
CA LEU A 116 19.21 2.87 7.04
C LEU A 116 19.49 4.02 8.03
N ASP A 117 20.40 4.92 7.67
CA ASP A 117 20.77 6.05 8.51
C ASP A 117 19.59 7.04 8.64
N TYR A 118 18.83 7.25 7.57
CA TYR A 118 17.63 8.09 7.60
C TYR A 118 16.47 7.46 8.38
N ALA A 119 16.25 6.13 8.27
CA ALA A 119 15.26 5.41 9.06
C ALA A 119 15.57 5.52 10.57
N LYS A 120 16.84 5.39 10.97
CA LYS A 120 17.27 5.59 12.37
C LYS A 120 16.97 7.01 12.85
N TYR A 121 17.28 8.02 12.03
CA TYR A 121 16.96 9.43 12.33
C TYR A 121 15.45 9.63 12.55
N LEU A 122 14.60 9.12 11.66
CA LEU A 122 13.14 9.23 11.79
C LEU A 122 12.62 8.52 13.06
N THR A 123 13.18 7.35 13.36
CA THR A 123 12.85 6.60 14.59
C THR A 123 13.20 7.41 15.84
N MET A 124 14.38 8.05 15.87
CA MET A 124 14.80 8.89 16.99
C MET A 124 13.97 10.17 17.12
N LYS A 125 13.60 10.80 15.99
CA LYS A 125 12.87 12.06 15.97
C LYS A 125 11.39 11.90 16.36
N TYR A 126 10.76 10.80 15.94
CA TYR A 126 9.31 10.60 16.09
C TYR A 126 8.92 9.47 17.05
N GLY A 127 9.89 8.76 17.66
CA GLY A 127 9.63 7.74 18.68
C GLY A 127 8.85 6.50 18.19
N GLY A 128 8.79 6.27 16.88
CA GLY A 128 8.07 5.16 16.26
C GLY A 128 8.80 3.81 16.31
N ASP A 129 8.11 2.72 15.97
CA ASP A 129 8.75 1.40 15.80
C ASP A 129 9.72 1.44 14.60
N ALA A 130 11.01 1.29 14.90
CA ALA A 130 12.09 1.32 13.92
C ALA A 130 11.85 0.40 12.73
N ARG A 131 11.30 -0.80 12.97
CA ARG A 131 11.05 -1.79 11.92
C ARG A 131 9.96 -1.34 10.96
N THR A 132 8.96 -0.64 11.48
CA THR A 132 7.84 -0.14 10.68
C THR A 132 8.28 1.08 9.84
N VAL A 133 9.05 2.01 10.43
CA VAL A 133 9.61 3.16 9.71
C VAL A 133 10.56 2.72 8.60
N GLU A 134 11.45 1.78 8.90
CA GLU A 134 12.39 1.20 7.93
C GLU A 134 11.65 0.53 6.76
N LYS A 135 10.65 -0.31 7.06
CA LYS A 135 9.85 -0.96 6.03
C LYS A 135 9.15 0.04 5.11
N ASN A 136 8.51 1.07 5.67
CA ASN A 136 7.81 2.10 4.90
C ASN A 136 8.79 2.90 4.02
N LEU A 137 9.94 3.29 4.58
CA LEU A 137 10.95 4.01 3.82
C LEU A 137 11.48 3.16 2.65
N ILE A 138 11.73 1.86 2.87
CA ILE A 138 12.14 0.93 1.81
C ILE A 138 11.08 0.83 0.71
N GLU A 139 9.80 0.72 1.07
CA GLU A 139 8.71 0.67 0.09
C GLU A 139 8.62 1.97 -0.74
N GLN A 140 8.73 3.14 -0.09
CA GLN A 140 8.73 4.43 -0.76
C GLN A 140 9.96 4.61 -1.68
N VAL A 141 11.15 4.19 -1.23
CA VAL A 141 12.37 4.18 -2.06
C VAL A 141 12.18 3.27 -3.28
N LYS A 142 11.60 2.09 -3.12
CA LYS A 142 11.33 1.18 -4.25
C LYS A 142 10.40 1.82 -5.29
N LEU A 143 9.33 2.47 -4.84
CA LEU A 143 8.42 3.20 -5.72
C LEU A 143 9.14 4.35 -6.42
N HIS A 144 9.88 5.18 -5.68
CA HIS A 144 10.63 6.30 -6.24
C HIS A 144 11.67 5.86 -7.27
N VAL A 145 12.43 4.80 -6.99
CA VAL A 145 13.41 4.22 -7.92
C VAL A 145 12.72 3.71 -9.17
N LYS A 146 11.59 2.99 -9.03
CA LYS A 146 10.80 2.51 -10.17
C LYS A 146 10.28 3.65 -11.03
N ASP A 147 9.79 4.73 -10.42
CA ASP A 147 9.33 5.91 -11.15
C ASP A 147 10.48 6.64 -11.84
N SER A 148 11.63 6.80 -11.17
CA SER A 148 12.83 7.41 -11.75
C SER A 148 13.38 6.60 -12.94
N ILE A 149 13.38 5.28 -12.85
CA ILE A 149 13.73 4.40 -13.99
C ILE A 149 12.69 4.54 -15.11
N SER A 150 11.40 4.52 -14.77
CA SER A 150 10.32 4.67 -15.75
C SER A 150 10.43 6.00 -16.51
N ARG A 151 10.63 7.12 -15.80
CA ARG A 151 10.83 8.44 -16.40
C ARG A 151 12.03 8.49 -17.34
N LYS A 152 13.17 7.89 -16.96
CA LYS A 152 14.34 7.80 -17.83
C LYS A 152 14.03 7.01 -19.10
N LYS A 153 13.38 5.84 -18.95
CA LYS A 153 13.02 4.98 -20.08
C LYS A 153 12.02 5.66 -21.01
N ILE A 154 10.99 6.32 -20.48
CA ILE A 154 10.02 7.11 -21.25
C ILE A 154 10.72 8.17 -22.07
N LYS A 155 11.64 8.94 -21.48
CA LYS A 155 12.39 9.98 -22.20
C LYS A 155 13.19 9.41 -23.37
N GLU A 156 13.77 8.23 -23.21
CA GLU A 156 14.49 7.54 -24.26
C GLU A 156 13.56 7.01 -25.36
N GLU A 157 12.44 6.39 -24.99
CA GLU A 157 11.43 5.93 -25.96
C GLU A 157 10.82 7.10 -26.75
N ILE A 158 10.57 8.26 -26.12
CA ILE A 158 10.11 9.47 -26.82
C ILE A 158 11.12 9.92 -27.88
N ARG A 159 12.43 9.87 -27.55
CA ARG A 159 13.48 10.23 -28.51
C ARG A 159 13.50 9.27 -29.69
N ILE A 160 13.49 7.97 -29.42
CA ILE A 160 13.45 6.92 -30.45
C ILE A 160 12.19 7.07 -31.32
N PHE A 161 11.04 7.36 -30.71
CA PHE A 161 9.79 7.59 -31.41
C PHE A 161 9.89 8.79 -32.36
N LEU A 162 10.37 9.93 -31.89
CA LEU A 162 10.49 11.14 -32.69
C LEU A 162 11.63 11.07 -33.73
N ASP A 163 12.62 10.20 -33.56
CA ASP A 163 13.64 9.91 -34.59
C ASP A 163 13.02 9.14 -35.76
N ASN A 164 12.11 8.22 -35.49
CA ASN A 164 11.42 7.42 -36.51
C ASN A 164 10.20 8.15 -37.12
N PHE A 165 9.53 9.00 -36.31
CA PHE A 165 8.32 9.74 -36.69
C PHE A 165 8.45 11.24 -36.36
N PRO A 166 9.28 12.00 -37.08
CA PRO A 166 9.52 13.42 -36.78
C PRO A 166 8.27 14.30 -36.88
N GLN A 167 7.29 13.88 -37.69
CA GLN A 167 6.00 14.54 -37.87
C GLN A 167 4.84 13.63 -37.43
N ALA A 168 5.01 12.93 -36.30
CA ALA A 168 3.97 12.09 -35.73
C ALA A 168 2.61 12.82 -35.65
N ASN A 169 1.59 12.18 -36.21
CA ASN A 169 0.20 12.64 -36.13
C ASN A 169 -0.46 12.09 -34.84
N LYS A 170 -1.72 12.44 -34.61
CA LYS A 170 -2.45 12.04 -33.40
C LYS A 170 -2.53 10.52 -33.23
N ASN A 171 -2.74 9.77 -34.31
CA ASN A 171 -2.84 8.31 -34.26
C ASN A 171 -1.49 7.69 -33.90
N ASP A 172 -0.39 8.21 -34.45
CA ASP A 172 0.97 7.74 -34.13
C ASP A 172 1.29 7.94 -32.63
N ILE A 173 0.86 9.08 -32.08
CA ILE A 173 1.00 9.38 -30.65
C ILE A 173 0.13 8.44 -29.80
N ASP A 174 -1.12 8.20 -30.20
CA ASP A 174 -2.02 7.30 -29.47
C ASP A 174 -1.49 5.85 -29.48
N ASP A 175 -0.88 5.41 -30.58
CA ASP A 175 -0.25 4.09 -30.66
C ASP A 175 1.05 4.01 -29.85
N PHE A 176 1.85 5.08 -29.81
CA PHE A 176 3.00 5.17 -28.93
C PHE A 176 2.61 5.12 -27.44
N ILE A 177 1.50 5.76 -27.05
CA ILE A 177 0.98 5.67 -25.68
C ILE A 177 0.58 4.24 -25.33
N LYS A 178 -0.11 3.52 -26.22
CA LYS A 178 -0.45 2.10 -26.03
C LYS A 178 0.80 1.24 -25.90
N TYR A 179 1.80 1.46 -26.74
CA TYR A 179 3.09 0.76 -26.64
C TYR A 179 3.77 1.03 -25.28
N THR A 180 3.75 2.28 -24.81
CA THR A 180 4.34 2.66 -23.51
C THR A 180 3.61 1.96 -22.35
N HIS A 181 2.29 1.77 -22.43
CA HIS A 181 1.52 0.95 -21.48
C HIS A 181 1.95 -0.53 -21.50
N LEU A 182 2.21 -1.10 -22.68
CA LEU A 182 2.68 -2.48 -22.81
C LEU A 182 4.05 -2.71 -22.15
N LEU A 183 4.89 -1.67 -22.11
CA LEU A 183 6.18 -1.70 -21.40
C LEU A 183 6.02 -1.64 -19.87
N LYS A 184 4.79 -1.54 -19.33
CA LYS A 184 4.48 -1.46 -17.89
C LYS A 184 5.21 -0.32 -17.17
N LEU A 185 5.46 0.78 -17.88
CA LEU A 185 6.07 1.98 -17.32
C LEU A 185 5.03 2.78 -16.55
N SER A 186 5.44 3.41 -15.45
CA SER A 186 4.59 4.32 -14.66
C SER A 186 4.56 5.69 -15.33
N PHE A 187 3.41 6.15 -15.82
CA PHE A 187 3.24 7.49 -16.41
C PHE A 187 1.79 7.99 -16.37
N VAL A 188 1.65 9.31 -16.50
CA VAL A 188 0.37 10.00 -16.71
C VAL A 188 0.26 10.34 -18.20
N GLU A 189 -0.84 9.97 -18.86
CA GLU A 189 -0.98 10.12 -20.31
C GLU A 189 -0.88 11.57 -20.78
N ASP A 190 -1.47 12.52 -20.06
CA ASP A 190 -1.42 13.94 -20.40
C ASP A 190 -0.01 14.51 -20.26
N GLU A 191 0.75 14.07 -19.23
CA GLU A 191 2.15 14.44 -19.09
C GLU A 191 3.01 13.84 -20.19
N LEU A 192 2.74 12.59 -20.59
CA LEU A 192 3.45 11.92 -21.68
C LEU A 192 3.24 12.68 -23.01
N LYS A 193 2.00 13.07 -23.31
CA LYS A 193 1.68 13.92 -24.48
C LYS A 193 2.42 15.24 -24.43
N ALA A 194 2.45 15.90 -23.27
CA ALA A 194 3.17 17.15 -23.09
C ALA A 194 4.69 16.98 -23.27
N GLN A 195 5.28 15.88 -22.79
CA GLN A 195 6.69 15.57 -22.97
C GLN A 195 7.06 15.32 -24.44
N ILE A 196 6.20 14.61 -25.18
CA ILE A 196 6.38 14.38 -26.63
C ILE A 196 6.37 15.71 -27.38
N GLU A 197 5.37 16.57 -27.11
CA GLU A 197 5.28 17.87 -27.77
C GLU A 197 6.46 18.77 -27.41
N ASN A 198 6.89 18.78 -26.14
CA ASN A 198 8.03 19.56 -25.71
C ASN A 198 9.32 19.12 -26.41
N GLU A 199 9.61 17.81 -26.47
CA GLU A 199 10.78 17.29 -27.19
C GLU A 199 10.69 17.62 -28.71
N ARG A 200 9.49 17.60 -29.29
CA ARG A 200 9.26 18.02 -30.68
C ARG A 200 9.57 19.51 -30.89
N LEU A 201 9.13 20.38 -29.98
CA LEU A 201 9.42 21.81 -30.01
C LEU A 201 10.91 22.09 -29.83
N VAL A 202 11.58 21.40 -28.90
CA VAL A 202 13.03 21.49 -28.69
C VAL A 202 13.78 21.10 -29.97
N ARG A 203 13.40 20.03 -30.66
CA ARG A 203 14.01 19.64 -31.94
C ARG A 203 13.77 20.66 -33.06
N LYS A 204 12.62 21.33 -33.04
CA LYS A 204 12.23 22.31 -34.07
C LYS A 204 12.86 23.69 -33.87
N PHE A 205 13.08 24.11 -32.63
CA PHE A 205 13.49 25.48 -32.28
C PHE A 205 14.78 25.57 -31.45
N GLY A 206 15.27 24.47 -30.90
CA GLY A 206 16.44 24.41 -30.01
C GLY A 206 17.77 24.17 -30.73
N GLY A 207 17.86 24.59 -32.00
CA GLY A 207 19.11 24.65 -32.76
C GLY A 207 19.98 25.82 -32.34
#